data_AF-A0A497EJN7-F1
#
_entry.id   AF-A0A497EJN7-F1
#
_cell.length_a   1.000
_cell.length_b   1.000
_cell.length_c   1.000
_cell.angle_alpha   90.00
_cell.angle_beta   90.00
_cell.angle_gamma   90.00
#
_symmetry.space_group_name_H-M   'P 1'
#
loop_
_entity.id
_entity.type
_entity.pdbx_description
1 polymer ?
#
loop_
_entity_poly.entity_id
_entity_poly.type
_entity_poly.pdbx_seq_one_letter_code
_entity_poly.pdbx_strand_id
1 'polypeptide(L)'
;MEKEGEYEGVLSVAKLMMVSARTAPKSGGEDDILVAVVTEEEKQELAEEMFKIAEERGIEGFKRDGQNVMDSDAVVLIGVRGTKSFRKINCGACGFKTCEEFDKAEKRAGQDFVGPSCLFKILDLGIALGSAAKTASMLNVDNRIMYRV
;
A
#
# COMPACT_ATOMS: atom_id res chain seq x y z
N MET A 1 7.42 -15.74 25.96
CA MET A 1 6.22 -15.46 26.79
C MET A 1 5.72 -14.02 26.67
N GLU A 2 6.25 -13.00 27.36
CA GLU A 2 5.67 -11.63 27.27
C GLU A 2 5.82 -11.01 25.87
N LYS A 3 7.06 -10.93 25.36
CA LYS A 3 7.34 -10.46 23.97
C LYS A 3 6.69 -11.31 22.87
N GLU A 4 6.44 -12.58 23.18
CA GLU A 4 5.82 -13.52 22.24
C GLU A 4 4.32 -13.24 22.13
N GLY A 5 3.65 -12.96 23.25
CA GLY A 5 2.26 -12.53 23.28
C GLY A 5 2.04 -11.15 22.65
N GLU A 6 2.98 -10.22 22.84
CA GLU A 6 2.96 -8.91 22.14
C GLU A 6 3.04 -9.08 20.63
N TYR A 7 4.00 -9.87 20.14
CA TYR A 7 4.16 -10.18 18.72
C TYR A 7 2.92 -10.86 18.12
N GLU A 8 2.37 -11.88 18.78
CA GLU A 8 1.13 -12.54 18.35
C GLU A 8 -0.06 -11.57 18.30
N GLY A 9 -0.11 -10.63 19.27
CA GLY A 9 -1.07 -9.53 19.29
C GLY A 9 -0.94 -8.65 18.05
N VAL A 10 0.27 -8.19 17.73
CA VAL A 10 0.53 -7.36 16.54
C VAL A 10 0.16 -8.10 15.26
N LEU A 11 0.51 -9.38 15.12
CA LEU A 11 0.12 -10.19 13.95
C LEU A 11 -1.40 -10.33 13.81
N SER A 12 -2.11 -10.48 14.93
CA SER A 12 -3.57 -10.54 14.94
C SER A 12 -4.17 -9.21 14.48
N VAL A 13 -3.62 -8.08 14.96
CA VAL A 13 -4.04 -6.75 14.51
C VAL A 13 -3.72 -6.51 13.03
N ALA A 14 -2.56 -6.92 12.54
CA ALA A 14 -2.19 -6.81 11.13
C ALA A 14 -3.19 -7.55 10.21
N LYS A 15 -3.64 -8.75 10.61
CA LYS A 15 -4.69 -9.49 9.89
C LYS A 15 -6.03 -8.74 9.91
N LEU A 16 -6.39 -8.10 11.02
CA LEU A 16 -7.59 -7.26 11.09
C LEU A 16 -7.47 -6.00 10.24
N MET A 17 -6.28 -5.41 10.14
CA MET A 17 -6.00 -4.29 9.22
C MET A 17 -6.22 -4.71 7.76
N MET A 18 -5.78 -5.91 7.37
CA MET A 18 -6.06 -6.46 6.02
C MET A 18 -7.57 -6.55 5.75
N VAL A 19 -8.33 -7.10 6.71
CA VAL A 19 -9.79 -7.19 6.60
C VAL A 19 -10.41 -5.80 6.46
N SER A 20 -9.96 -4.83 7.25
CA SER A 20 -10.47 -3.46 7.19
C SER A 20 -10.15 -2.79 5.84
N ALA A 21 -8.95 -2.97 5.31
CA ALA A 21 -8.56 -2.43 4.01
C ALA A 21 -9.46 -2.97 2.87
N ARG A 22 -9.69 -4.29 2.86
CA ARG A 22 -10.53 -4.97 1.86
C ARG A 22 -12.01 -4.62 1.96
N THR A 23 -12.53 -4.47 3.18
CA THR A 23 -13.98 -4.25 3.41
C THR A 23 -14.39 -2.78 3.49
N ALA A 24 -13.44 -1.85 3.54
CA ALA A 24 -13.72 -0.42 3.52
C ALA A 24 -14.58 -0.02 2.29
N PRO A 25 -15.23 1.14 2.23
CA PRO A 25 -16.00 1.54 1.05
C PRO A 25 -15.10 1.80 -0.18
N LYS A 26 -15.54 1.42 -1.39
CA LYS A 26 -14.83 1.66 -2.67
C LYS A 26 -15.79 2.12 -3.75
N SER A 27 -15.23 2.77 -4.77
CA SER A 27 -15.92 3.22 -5.96
C SER A 27 -16.75 2.09 -6.58
N GLY A 28 -18.08 2.26 -6.56
CA GLY A 28 -19.02 1.29 -7.12
C GLY A 28 -19.07 -0.08 -6.43
N GLY A 29 -18.46 -0.22 -5.24
CA GLY A 29 -18.32 -1.51 -4.54
C GLY A 29 -17.30 -2.47 -5.20
N GLU A 30 -16.45 -1.98 -6.10
CA GLU A 30 -15.43 -2.78 -6.79
C GLU A 30 -14.13 -2.75 -6.01
N ASP A 31 -13.69 -3.92 -5.55
CA ASP A 31 -12.50 -4.06 -4.74
C ASP A 31 -11.29 -4.51 -5.58
N ASP A 32 -10.47 -3.52 -5.95
CA ASP A 32 -9.20 -3.72 -6.65
C ASP A 32 -7.97 -3.63 -5.71
N ILE A 33 -8.21 -3.62 -4.40
CA ILE A 33 -7.15 -3.53 -3.39
C ILE A 33 -6.44 -4.88 -3.24
N LEU A 34 -5.11 -4.79 -3.16
CA LEU A 34 -4.21 -5.89 -2.85
C LEU A 34 -3.67 -5.67 -1.44
N VAL A 35 -3.61 -6.73 -0.64
CA VAL A 35 -3.09 -6.68 0.73
C VAL A 35 -2.17 -7.87 0.98
N ALA A 36 -1.08 -7.63 1.69
CA ALA A 36 -0.20 -8.67 2.22
C ALA A 36 0.31 -8.26 3.60
N VAL A 37 0.59 -9.24 4.45
CA VAL A 37 1.31 -9.05 5.72
C VAL A 37 2.65 -9.73 5.56
N VAL A 38 3.71 -8.98 5.83
CA VAL A 38 5.10 -9.37 5.65
C VAL A 38 5.77 -9.39 7.03
N THR A 39 6.47 -10.48 7.33
CA THR A 39 7.10 -10.76 8.63
C THR A 39 8.45 -11.44 8.44
N GLU A 40 9.26 -11.48 9.49
CA GLU A 40 10.52 -12.26 9.53
C GLU A 40 11.44 -12.00 8.31
N GLU A 41 11.75 -13.06 7.55
CA GLU A 41 12.67 -13.06 6.41
C GLU A 41 12.20 -12.13 5.28
N GLU A 42 10.93 -12.19 4.88
CA GLU A 42 10.40 -11.33 3.81
C GLU A 42 10.48 -9.83 4.20
N LYS A 43 10.35 -9.52 5.49
CA LYS A 43 10.48 -8.15 6.01
C LYS A 43 11.92 -7.66 5.93
N GLN A 44 12.88 -8.56 6.20
CA GLN A 44 14.30 -8.26 6.08
C GLN A 44 14.68 -8.01 4.61
N GLU A 45 14.26 -8.89 3.70
CA GLU A 45 14.50 -8.72 2.26
C GLU A 45 13.96 -7.39 1.74
N LEU A 46 12.76 -7.01 2.18
CA LEU A 46 12.13 -5.74 1.85
C LEU A 46 12.99 -4.54 2.29
N ALA A 47 13.45 -4.54 3.55
CA ALA A 47 14.29 -3.45 4.06
C ALA A 47 15.65 -3.38 3.36
N GLU A 48 16.26 -4.52 3.06
CA GLU A 48 17.53 -4.58 2.33
C GLU A 48 17.40 -3.98 0.93
N GLU A 49 16.29 -4.26 0.23
CA GLU A 49 16.02 -3.66 -1.07
C GLU A 49 15.83 -2.14 -0.97
N MET A 50 15.14 -1.66 0.09
CA MET A 50 15.03 -0.23 0.35
C MET A 50 16.39 0.43 0.60
N PHE A 51 17.32 -0.24 1.29
CA PHE A 51 18.68 0.27 1.47
C PHE A 51 19.44 0.38 0.15
N LYS A 52 19.32 -0.62 -0.74
CA LYS A 52 19.92 -0.56 -2.08
C LYS A 52 19.35 0.61 -2.88
N ILE A 53 18.04 0.78 -2.90
CA ILE A 53 17.38 1.91 -3.58
C ILE A 53 17.88 3.25 -3.03
N ALA A 54 18.09 3.36 -1.72
CA ALA A 54 18.60 4.58 -1.10
C ALA A 54 20.01 4.93 -1.62
N GLU A 55 20.89 3.95 -1.73
CA GLU A 55 22.25 4.11 -2.26
C GLU A 55 22.23 4.43 -3.76
N GLU A 56 21.55 3.61 -4.56
CA GLU A 56 21.49 3.75 -6.02
C GLU A 56 20.92 5.10 -6.47
N ARG A 57 19.90 5.60 -5.75
CA ARG A 57 19.18 6.83 -6.11
C ARG A 57 19.63 8.05 -5.30
N GLY A 58 20.47 7.88 -4.28
CA GLY A 58 20.91 8.96 -3.39
C GLY A 58 19.77 9.56 -2.55
N ILE A 59 18.77 8.75 -2.17
CA ILE A 59 17.58 9.20 -1.43
C ILE A 59 17.60 8.60 -0.01
N GLU A 60 18.14 9.35 0.95
CA GLU A 60 18.22 8.96 2.37
C GLU A 60 16.86 8.59 2.99
N GLY A 61 15.75 9.08 2.41
CA GLY A 61 14.41 8.72 2.84
C GLY A 61 14.09 7.23 2.74
N PHE A 62 14.63 6.52 1.74
CA PHE A 62 14.48 5.06 1.63
C PHE A 62 15.27 4.34 2.72
N LYS A 63 16.46 4.84 3.08
CA LYS A 63 17.26 4.29 4.18
C LYS A 63 16.55 4.42 5.52
N ARG A 64 16.01 5.60 5.81
CA ARG A 64 15.23 5.81 7.04
C ARG A 64 14.01 4.89 7.10
N ASP A 65 13.26 4.80 6.00
CA ASP A 65 12.03 3.99 5.99
C ASP A 65 12.36 2.48 6.00
N GLY A 66 13.49 2.04 5.42
CA GLY A 66 13.98 0.67 5.53
C GLY A 66 14.37 0.30 6.96
N GLN A 67 14.96 1.23 7.71
CA GLN A 67 15.21 1.01 9.15
C GLN A 67 13.90 0.86 9.93
N ASN A 68 12.87 1.67 9.62
CA ASN A 68 11.56 1.50 10.24
C ASN A 68 10.95 0.12 9.95
N VAL A 69 11.15 -0.40 8.73
CA VAL A 69 10.73 -1.78 8.38
C VAL A 69 11.47 -2.80 9.23
N MET A 70 12.80 -2.69 9.39
CA MET A 70 13.57 -3.60 10.25
C MET A 70 13.06 -3.58 11.70
N ASP A 71 12.78 -2.38 12.23
CA ASP A 71 12.39 -2.17 13.62
C ASP A 71 10.91 -2.53 13.91
N SER A 72 10.09 -2.80 12.88
CA SER A 72 8.67 -3.14 13.04
C SER A 72 8.45 -4.65 13.22
N ASP A 73 7.47 -5.07 14.03
CA ASP A 73 7.13 -6.51 14.15
C ASP A 73 6.54 -7.09 12.86
N ALA A 74 5.76 -6.29 12.12
CA ALA A 74 5.16 -6.67 10.84
C ALA A 74 4.94 -5.47 9.93
N VAL A 75 4.89 -5.71 8.62
CA VAL A 75 4.53 -4.71 7.61
C VAL A 75 3.25 -5.12 6.89
N VAL A 76 2.29 -4.22 6.79
CA VAL A 76 1.07 -4.42 6.00
C VAL A 76 1.20 -3.68 4.67
N LEU A 77 1.45 -4.42 3.60
CA LEU A 77 1.51 -3.87 2.24
C LEU A 77 0.09 -3.73 1.69
N ILE A 78 -0.24 -2.53 1.19
CA ILE A 78 -1.54 -2.24 0.58
C ILE A 78 -1.32 -1.57 -0.77
N GLY A 79 -1.74 -2.25 -1.84
CA GLY A 79 -1.64 -1.79 -3.23
C GLY A 79 -3.00 -1.77 -3.92
N VAL A 80 -3.03 -1.28 -5.16
CA VAL A 80 -4.26 -1.25 -5.98
C VAL A 80 -3.97 -1.57 -7.43
N ARG A 81 -4.90 -2.27 -8.09
CA ARG A 81 -4.91 -2.40 -9.56
C ARG A 81 -5.39 -1.11 -10.22
N GLY A 82 -4.53 -0.08 -10.21
CA GLY A 82 -4.89 1.28 -10.63
C GLY A 82 -4.92 1.54 -12.14
N THR A 83 -4.41 0.62 -12.97
CA THR A 83 -4.18 0.86 -14.41
C THR A 83 -5.41 0.60 -15.30
N LYS A 84 -6.56 0.28 -14.71
CA LYS A 84 -7.84 0.12 -15.40
C LYS A 84 -8.86 1.16 -14.96
N SER A 85 -9.67 1.62 -15.91
CA SER A 85 -10.67 2.64 -15.65
C SER A 85 -11.84 2.10 -14.84
N PHE A 86 -12.35 2.93 -13.92
CA PHE A 86 -13.60 2.64 -13.22
C PHE A 86 -14.79 3.04 -14.11
N ARG A 87 -15.57 2.02 -14.52
CA ARG A 87 -16.87 2.13 -15.21
C ARG A 87 -16.97 3.15 -16.36
N LYS A 88 -15.86 3.41 -17.06
CA LYS A 88 -15.82 4.28 -18.24
C LYS A 88 -16.44 5.68 -18.05
N ILE A 89 -16.31 6.25 -16.85
CA ILE A 89 -16.95 7.54 -16.49
C ILE A 89 -16.40 8.74 -17.28
N ASN A 90 -15.25 8.60 -17.95
CA ASN A 90 -14.60 9.65 -18.74
C ASN A 90 -14.35 10.94 -17.94
N CYS A 91 -13.94 10.81 -16.67
CA CYS A 91 -13.75 11.97 -15.77
C CYS A 91 -12.55 12.87 -16.10
N GLY A 92 -11.67 12.46 -17.03
CA GLY A 92 -10.52 13.25 -17.48
C GLY A 92 -9.34 13.36 -16.50
N ALA A 93 -9.49 12.95 -15.24
CA ALA A 93 -8.46 13.14 -14.20
C ALA A 93 -7.14 12.39 -14.47
N CYS A 94 -7.15 11.34 -15.28
CA CYS A 94 -5.95 10.60 -15.70
C CYS A 94 -5.23 11.25 -16.90
N GLY A 95 -5.73 12.37 -17.41
CA GLY A 95 -5.15 13.11 -18.55
C GLY A 95 -5.64 12.68 -19.93
N PHE A 96 -6.45 11.62 -20.04
CA PHE A 96 -7.04 11.15 -21.30
C PHE A 96 -8.45 11.70 -21.52
N LYS A 97 -8.87 11.84 -22.78
CA LYS A 97 -10.21 12.34 -23.11
C LYS A 97 -11.29 11.31 -22.75
N THR A 98 -10.98 10.03 -22.95
CA THR A 98 -11.88 8.93 -22.62
C THR A 98 -11.17 7.84 -21.81
N CYS A 99 -11.94 7.11 -21.02
CA CYS A 99 -11.48 5.91 -20.31
C CYS A 99 -11.07 4.79 -21.27
N GLU A 100 -11.57 4.79 -22.51
CA GLU A 100 -11.15 3.84 -23.52
C GLU A 100 -9.73 4.14 -24.03
N GLU A 101 -9.42 5.42 -24.28
CA GLU A 101 -8.05 5.86 -24.56
C GLU A 101 -7.11 5.52 -23.40
N PHE A 102 -7.52 5.81 -22.15
CA PHE A 102 -6.74 5.47 -20.96
C PHE A 102 -6.45 3.97 -20.83
N ASP A 103 -7.45 3.11 -21.08
CA ASP A 103 -7.28 1.66 -20.94
C ASP A 103 -6.42 1.06 -22.06
N LYS A 104 -6.43 1.67 -23.25
CA LYS A 104 -5.57 1.30 -24.38
C LYS A 104 -4.16 1.91 -24.29
N ALA A 105 -3.99 2.95 -23.47
CA ALA A 105 -2.71 3.62 -23.31
C ALA A 105 -1.64 2.66 -22.77
N GLU A 106 -0.44 2.76 -23.35
CA GLU A 106 0.75 2.07 -22.87
C GLU A 106 0.98 2.39 -21.39
N LYS A 107 1.15 1.34 -20.58
CA LYS A 107 1.49 1.49 -19.16
C LYS A 107 3.00 1.60 -19.04
N ARG A 108 3.46 2.63 -18.36
CA ARG A 108 4.88 2.96 -18.22
C ARG A 108 5.27 2.92 -16.75
N ALA A 109 6.31 2.15 -16.45
CA ALA A 109 6.98 2.25 -15.17
C ALA A 109 7.60 3.65 -15.05
N GLY A 110 7.22 4.38 -14.00
CA GLY A 110 7.94 5.55 -13.53
C GLY A 110 9.11 5.13 -12.64
N GLN A 111 9.45 5.99 -11.69
CA GLN A 111 10.48 5.68 -10.69
C GLN A 111 10.02 4.61 -9.71
N ASP A 112 8.80 4.79 -9.16
CA ASP A 112 8.25 3.93 -8.10
C ASP A 112 6.92 3.27 -8.50
N PHE A 113 6.18 3.87 -9.44
CA PHE A 113 4.82 3.45 -9.78
C PHE A 113 4.62 3.33 -11.30
N VAL A 114 3.76 2.41 -11.69
CA VAL A 114 3.30 2.27 -13.09
C VAL A 114 2.11 3.20 -13.32
N GLY A 115 2.22 4.06 -14.33
CA GLY A 115 1.15 4.96 -14.76
C GLY A 115 0.75 4.71 -16.22
N PRO A 116 -0.32 5.36 -16.70
CA PRO A 116 -1.24 6.22 -15.97
C PRO A 116 -2.20 5.42 -15.05
N SER A 117 -2.67 6.06 -13.98
CA SER A 117 -3.57 5.46 -12.99
C SER A 117 -4.95 6.12 -12.98
N CYS A 118 -5.99 5.31 -12.76
CA CYS A 118 -7.36 5.79 -12.63
C CYS A 118 -7.55 6.46 -11.26
N LEU A 119 -8.03 7.71 -11.25
CA LEU A 119 -8.25 8.50 -10.03
C LEU A 119 -9.09 7.75 -8.99
N PHE A 120 -10.18 7.10 -9.42
CA PHE A 120 -11.07 6.36 -8.50
C PHE A 120 -10.34 5.23 -7.78
N LYS A 121 -9.47 4.50 -8.48
CA LYS A 121 -8.69 3.42 -7.88
C LYS A 121 -7.65 3.95 -6.89
N ILE A 122 -7.06 5.12 -7.16
CA ILE A 122 -6.16 5.77 -6.20
C ILE A 122 -6.90 6.30 -4.96
N LEU A 123 -8.11 6.83 -5.13
CA LEU A 123 -8.97 7.22 -4.00
C LEU A 123 -9.35 6.00 -3.16
N ASP A 124 -9.71 4.89 -3.79
CA ASP A 124 -10.02 3.63 -3.12
C ASP A 124 -8.83 3.11 -2.29
N LEU A 125 -7.59 3.25 -2.82
CA LEU A 125 -6.36 2.94 -2.09
C LEU A 125 -6.22 3.82 -0.84
N GLY A 126 -6.44 5.13 -0.96
CA GLY A 126 -6.41 6.04 0.19
C GLY A 126 -7.43 5.66 1.28
N ILE A 127 -8.65 5.28 0.88
CA ILE A 127 -9.68 4.81 1.81
C ILE A 127 -9.25 3.51 2.50
N ALA A 128 -8.66 2.57 1.76
CA ALA A 128 -8.16 1.31 2.32
C ALA A 128 -7.03 1.54 3.34
N LEU A 129 -6.06 2.39 3.01
CA LEU A 129 -4.96 2.79 3.92
C LEU A 129 -5.49 3.41 5.22
N GLY A 130 -6.41 4.37 5.11
CA GLY A 130 -7.02 5.02 6.29
C GLY A 130 -7.81 4.04 7.16
N SER A 131 -8.50 3.08 6.55
CA SER A 131 -9.28 2.07 7.29
C SER A 131 -8.39 1.09 8.05
N ALA A 132 -7.29 0.65 7.43
CA ALA A 132 -6.26 -0.16 8.07
C ALA A 132 -5.63 0.57 9.27
N ALA A 133 -5.16 1.81 9.07
CA ALA A 133 -4.55 2.60 10.15
C ALA A 133 -5.52 2.86 11.32
N LYS A 134 -6.80 3.12 11.01
CA LYS A 134 -7.86 3.24 12.03
C LYS A 134 -8.02 1.95 12.83
N THR A 135 -7.91 0.78 12.20
CA THR A 135 -8.02 -0.52 12.89
C THR A 135 -6.89 -0.73 13.89
N ALA A 136 -5.65 -0.43 13.50
CA ALA A 136 -4.51 -0.47 14.42
C ALA A 136 -4.72 0.49 15.61
N SER A 137 -5.15 1.72 15.35
CA SER A 137 -5.43 2.72 16.39
C SER A 137 -6.52 2.28 17.38
N MET A 138 -7.61 1.67 16.91
CA MET A 138 -8.67 1.16 17.82
C MET A 138 -8.17 0.06 18.76
N LEU A 139 -7.12 -0.66 18.37
CA LEU A 139 -6.54 -1.77 19.12
C LEU A 139 -5.24 -1.35 19.83
N ASN A 140 -4.93 -0.06 19.86
CA ASN A 140 -3.75 0.54 20.48
C ASN A 140 -2.42 -0.03 19.96
N VAL A 141 -2.37 -0.46 18.70
CA VAL A 141 -1.13 -0.84 18.02
C VAL A 141 -0.60 0.37 17.27
N ASP A 142 0.61 0.79 17.61
CA ASP A 142 1.30 1.89 16.93
C ASP A 142 1.58 1.52 15.47
N ASN A 143 1.45 2.48 14.56
CA ASN A 143 1.67 2.24 13.13
C ASN A 143 2.10 3.51 12.39
N ARG A 144 2.74 3.31 11.24
CA ARG A 144 3.16 4.38 10.34
C ARG A 144 2.86 4.03 8.89
N ILE A 145 2.13 4.89 8.19
CA ILE A 145 1.97 4.79 6.74
C ILE A 145 3.22 5.34 6.05
N MET A 146 3.80 4.56 5.14
CA MET A 146 4.99 4.92 4.35
C MET A 146 4.70 4.72 2.86
N TYR A 147 5.16 5.65 2.01
CA TYR A 147 5.06 5.49 0.56
C TYR A 147 6.27 4.74 -0.03
N ARG A 148 7.42 4.81 0.66
CA ARG A 148 8.65 4.10 0.32
C ARG A 148 8.59 2.77 1.04
N VAL A 149 8.26 1.73 0.29
CA VAL A 149 8.23 0.33 0.70
C VAL A 149 8.27 -0.52 -0.55
#